data_AF-A7A5A0-F1
#
_entry.id   AF-A7A5A0-F1
#
_cell.length_a   1.000
_cell.length_b   1.000
_cell.length_c   1.000
_cell.angle_alpha   90.00
_cell.angle_beta   90.00
_cell.angle_gamma   90.00
#
_symmetry.space_group_name_H-M   'P 1'
#
loop_
_entity.id
_entity.type
_entity.pdbx_description
1 polymer ?
#
loop_
_entity_poly.entity_id
_entity_poly.type
_entity_poly.pdbx_seq_one_letter_code
_entity_poly.pdbx_strand_id
1 'polypeptide(L)'
;MKKLIYLVLSVLCGISGIYGIYDTITTPKYDLATSIMTVLLLAFLAWFFWHLSLKPEPRHKHQATNAPESSPEATSDAPTVETAPITHVNANSGVEDDYVAVDIETTGLGRDARIIELGAVRIRHGRKVASYSQLVNPQIPIPAKVTQITGITDRNVKGKPTIDKALPKFYAFCGRDTWIGHNIRRFDIPVIAREAQRVGAGMPDVSFYDTMELSQALLPQLDHHRVVDLIRYFGIAKTERHRAADDAAQTAQIFEHLKQI
;
A
#
# COMPACT_ATOMS: atom_id res chain seq x y z
N MET A 1 26.46 -12.15 -7.48
CA MET A 1 27.91 -12.33 -7.18
C MET A 1 28.36 -11.52 -5.95
N LYS A 2 28.00 -10.23 -5.83
CA LYS A 2 28.43 -9.37 -4.70
C LYS A 2 28.06 -9.89 -3.30
N LYS A 3 26.84 -10.41 -3.12
CA LYS A 3 26.39 -11.00 -1.84
C LYS A 3 27.24 -12.17 -1.36
N LEU A 4 27.62 -13.06 -2.29
CA LEU A 4 28.45 -14.22 -1.98
C LEU A 4 29.86 -13.77 -1.54
N ILE A 5 30.41 -12.74 -2.18
CA ILE A 5 31.70 -12.14 -1.80
C ILE A 5 31.63 -11.55 -0.39
N TYR A 6 30.58 -10.78 -0.06
CA TYR A 6 30.42 -10.22 1.28
C TYR A 6 30.22 -11.28 2.36
N LEU A 7 29.48 -12.36 2.06
CA LEU A 7 29.32 -13.48 2.98
C LEU A 7 30.66 -14.16 3.27
N VAL A 8 31.47 -14.43 2.24
CA VAL A 8 32.80 -15.02 2.39
C VAL A 8 33.74 -14.13 3.21
N LEU A 9 33.76 -12.82 2.93
CA LEU A 9 34.57 -11.85 3.69
C LEU A 9 34.16 -11.78 5.17
N SER A 10 32.86 -11.82 5.46
CA SER A 10 32.33 -11.84 6.83
C SER A 10 32.84 -13.05 7.62
N VAL A 11 32.79 -14.24 7.03
CA VAL A 11 33.26 -15.49 7.65
C VAL A 11 34.77 -15.45 7.90
N LEU A 12 35.56 -14.98 6.93
CA LEU A 12 37.01 -14.86 7.08
C LEU A 12 37.39 -13.91 8.23
N CYS A 13 36.75 -12.74 8.31
CA CYS A 13 36.98 -11.80 9.41
C CYS A 13 36.60 -12.41 10.78
N GLY A 14 35.51 -13.17 10.85
CA GLY A 14 35.10 -13.85 12.08
C GLY A 14 36.12 -14.89 12.55
N ILE A 15 36.60 -15.75 11.65
CA ILE A 15 37.61 -16.77 11.96
C ILE A 15 38.92 -16.13 12.40
N SER A 16 39.39 -15.11 11.67
CA SER A 16 40.62 -14.39 12.03
C SER A 16 40.50 -13.67 13.39
N GLY A 17 39.33 -13.13 13.72
CA GLY A 17 39.08 -12.51 15.03
C GLY A 17 39.18 -13.52 16.17
N ILE A 18 38.59 -14.70 16.01
CA ILE A 18 38.67 -15.79 16.99
C ILE A 18 40.12 -16.24 17.19
N TYR A 19 40.86 -16.41 16.09
CA TYR A 19 42.28 -16.77 16.15
C TYR A 19 43.12 -15.68 16.84
N GLY A 20 42.83 -14.40 16.58
CA GLY A 20 43.50 -13.28 17.24
C GLY A 20 43.26 -13.23 18.75
N ILE A 21 42.06 -13.57 19.22
CA ILE A 21 41.75 -13.71 20.66
C ILE A 21 42.56 -14.86 21.26
N TYR A 22 42.57 -16.02 20.59
CA TYR A 22 43.33 -17.19 21.05
C TYR A 22 44.82 -16.87 21.16
N ASP A 23 45.42 -16.29 20.11
CA ASP A 23 46.84 -15.90 20.08
C ASP A 23 47.18 -14.86 21.17
N THR A 24 46.31 -13.88 21.41
CA THR A 24 46.48 -12.90 22.48
C THR A 24 46.54 -13.55 23.86
N ILE A 25 45.78 -14.63 24.07
CA ILE A 25 45.74 -15.37 25.34
C ILE A 25 46.93 -16.33 25.46
N THR A 26 47.34 -16.99 24.38
CA THR A 26 48.34 -18.08 24.44
C THR A 26 49.78 -17.64 24.18
N THR A 27 49.97 -16.51 23.50
CA THR A 27 51.26 -16.10 22.93
C THR A 27 51.38 -14.58 22.94
N PRO A 28 51.67 -13.95 24.11
CA PRO A 28 51.73 -12.50 24.24
C PRO A 28 53.00 -11.96 23.56
N LYS A 29 52.96 -11.80 22.23
CA LYS A 29 54.02 -11.20 21.42
C LYS A 29 53.78 -9.72 21.11
N TYR A 30 52.53 -9.27 21.17
CA TYR A 30 52.11 -7.88 20.91
C TYR A 30 51.60 -7.23 22.20
N ASP A 31 51.71 -5.90 22.30
CA ASP A 31 51.11 -5.17 23.41
C ASP A 31 49.59 -5.36 23.42
N LEU A 32 49.03 -5.55 24.63
CA LEU A 32 47.64 -5.93 24.87
C LEU A 32 46.66 -4.98 24.18
N ALA A 33 46.98 -3.68 24.14
CA ALA A 33 46.17 -2.68 23.46
C ALA A 33 46.07 -2.94 21.94
N THR A 34 47.17 -3.32 21.30
CA THR A 34 47.22 -3.62 19.86
C THR A 34 46.43 -4.88 19.52
N SER A 35 46.55 -5.91 20.36
CA SER A 35 45.74 -7.14 20.25
C SER A 35 44.24 -6.88 20.41
N ILE A 36 43.83 -6.07 21.38
CA ILE A 36 42.42 -5.74 21.59
C ILE A 36 41.87 -4.94 20.39
N MET A 37 42.61 -3.94 19.90
CA MET A 37 42.19 -3.13 18.77
C MET A 37 41.99 -3.96 17.49
N THR A 38 42.89 -4.91 17.21
CA THR A 38 42.78 -5.79 16.03
C THR A 38 41.58 -6.73 16.11
N VAL A 39 41.30 -7.32 17.28
CA VAL A 39 40.11 -8.16 17.49
C VAL A 39 38.82 -7.36 17.28
N LEU A 40 38.73 -6.16 17.83
CA LEU A 40 37.55 -5.31 17.70
C LEU A 40 37.31 -4.88 16.24
N LEU A 41 38.38 -4.57 15.50
CA LEU A 41 38.28 -4.23 14.08
C LEU A 41 37.76 -5.41 13.25
N LEU A 42 38.27 -6.63 13.50
CA LEU A 42 37.83 -7.83 12.78
C LEU A 42 36.37 -8.18 13.09
N ALA A 43 35.93 -8.01 14.34
CA ALA A 43 34.53 -8.19 14.73
C ALA A 43 33.62 -7.17 14.01
N PHE A 44 34.04 -5.90 13.94
CA PHE A 44 33.32 -4.87 13.21
C PHE A 44 33.20 -5.19 11.71
N LEU A 45 34.30 -5.60 11.07
CA LEU A 45 34.32 -5.96 9.65
C LEU A 45 33.44 -7.19 9.37
N ALA A 46 33.48 -8.20 10.23
CA ALA A 46 32.61 -9.38 10.12
C ALA A 46 31.12 -8.99 10.14
N TRP A 47 30.72 -8.15 11.09
CA TRP A 47 29.36 -7.61 11.19
C TRP A 47 28.98 -6.75 9.97
N PHE A 48 29.88 -5.84 9.55
CA PHE A 48 29.64 -4.93 8.43
C PHE A 48 29.42 -5.69 7.12
N PHE A 49 30.25 -6.68 6.80
CA PHE A 49 30.10 -7.49 5.60
C PHE A 49 28.88 -8.42 5.65
N TRP A 50 28.54 -8.97 6.81
CA TRP A 50 27.29 -9.71 7.00
C TRP A 50 26.09 -8.83 6.67
N HIS A 51 26.06 -7.60 7.18
CA HIS A 51 24.98 -6.65 6.93
C HIS A 51 24.88 -6.24 5.45
N LEU A 52 26.01 -6.08 4.74
CA LEU A 52 25.99 -5.83 3.29
C LEU A 52 25.42 -7.01 2.48
N SER A 53 25.61 -8.25 2.94
CA SER A 53 25.06 -9.43 2.26
C SER A 53 23.53 -9.52 2.33
N LEU A 54 22.93 -8.94 3.38
CA LEU A 54 21.48 -8.94 3.63
C LEU A 54 20.71 -7.92 2.78
N LYS A 55 21.37 -6.90 2.24
CA LYS A 55 20.70 -5.87 1.41
C LYS A 55 20.11 -6.49 0.14
N PRO A 56 18.82 -6.29 -0.18
CA PRO A 56 18.22 -6.80 -1.41
C PRO A 56 18.88 -6.16 -2.66
N GLU A 57 19.07 -6.93 -3.73
CA GLU A 57 19.56 -6.38 -5.00
C GLU A 57 18.45 -5.53 -5.66
N PRO A 58 18.76 -4.35 -6.21
CA PRO A 58 17.78 -3.55 -6.93
C PRO A 58 17.34 -4.29 -8.19
N ARG A 59 16.02 -4.50 -8.35
CA ARG A 59 15.47 -5.07 -9.58
C ARG A 59 15.56 -4.03 -10.70
N HIS A 60 16.14 -4.44 -11.83
CA HIS A 60 16.16 -3.66 -13.07
C HIS A 60 14.72 -3.30 -13.48
N LYS A 61 14.47 -1.99 -13.67
CA LYS A 61 13.21 -1.45 -14.18
C LYS A 61 13.04 -1.91 -15.64
N HIS A 62 12.01 -2.71 -15.93
CA HIS A 62 11.55 -2.87 -17.31
C HIS A 62 10.76 -1.64 -17.71
N GLN A 63 11.34 -0.88 -18.64
CA GLN A 63 10.81 0.32 -19.23
C GLN A 63 9.79 -0.08 -20.30
N ALA A 64 8.50 0.13 -20.03
CA ALA A 64 7.45 0.02 -21.04
C ALA A 64 7.14 1.43 -21.54
N THR A 65 7.79 1.82 -22.63
CA THR A 65 7.34 2.89 -23.51
C THR A 65 6.14 2.39 -24.31
N ASN A 66 5.06 3.16 -24.36
CA ASN A 66 4.29 3.51 -25.57
C ASN A 66 2.97 4.17 -25.16
N ALA A 67 2.85 5.46 -25.46
CA ALA A 67 1.59 6.19 -25.56
C ALA A 67 1.22 6.34 -27.04
N PRO A 68 -0.08 6.41 -27.37
CA PRO A 68 -0.51 7.21 -28.51
C PRO A 68 -1.41 8.38 -28.07
N GLU A 69 -0.94 9.53 -28.51
CA GLU A 69 -1.60 10.78 -28.89
C GLU A 69 -3.14 10.76 -29.11
N SER A 70 -3.82 11.79 -28.63
CA SER A 70 -5.18 12.18 -29.07
C SER A 70 -5.23 13.67 -29.41
N SER A 71 -5.67 13.98 -30.63
CA SER A 71 -5.97 15.32 -31.15
C SER A 71 -7.44 15.71 -30.89
N PRO A 72 -7.81 17.00 -31.04
CA PRO A 72 -8.79 17.68 -30.17
C PRO A 72 -10.15 17.91 -30.82
N GLU A 73 -11.18 18.20 -30.01
CA GLU A 73 -12.42 18.80 -30.51
C GLU A 73 -13.02 19.83 -29.52
N ALA A 74 -13.90 20.66 -30.08
CA ALA A 74 -14.11 22.06 -29.81
C ALA A 74 -15.10 22.43 -28.68
N THR A 75 -14.93 23.68 -28.27
CA THR A 75 -15.82 24.67 -27.61
C THR A 75 -17.34 24.52 -27.77
N SER A 76 -18.11 24.82 -26.71
CA SER A 76 -19.10 25.93 -26.72
C SER A 76 -19.79 26.17 -25.36
N ASP A 77 -19.74 27.43 -24.95
CA ASP A 77 -20.69 28.33 -24.27
C ASP A 77 -21.73 27.88 -23.21
N ALA A 78 -21.68 28.61 -22.09
CA ALA A 78 -22.67 28.71 -21.02
C ALA A 78 -23.87 29.61 -21.38
N PRO A 79 -24.94 29.66 -20.55
CA PRO A 79 -25.04 30.83 -19.67
C PRO A 79 -25.59 30.59 -18.24
N THR A 80 -25.22 31.57 -17.41
CA THR A 80 -25.38 31.83 -15.97
C THR A 80 -26.82 31.96 -15.46
N VAL A 81 -27.08 31.46 -14.23
CA VAL A 81 -28.15 31.96 -13.35
C VAL A 81 -27.63 32.08 -11.90
N GLU A 82 -28.15 33.10 -11.23
CA GLU A 82 -27.69 33.94 -10.14
C GLU A 82 -27.68 33.32 -8.71
N THR A 83 -26.80 33.86 -7.86
CA THR A 83 -26.37 33.38 -6.55
C THR A 83 -27.08 34.07 -5.36
N ALA A 84 -27.16 33.37 -4.22
CA ALA A 84 -27.46 33.93 -2.89
C ALA A 84 -26.66 33.16 -1.81
N PRO A 85 -26.51 33.72 -0.58
CA PRO A 85 -25.33 34.42 -0.10
C PRO A 85 -24.27 33.51 0.54
N ILE A 86 -23.02 33.99 0.45
CA ILE A 86 -21.78 33.33 0.86
C ILE A 86 -21.66 33.31 2.39
N THR A 87 -21.77 32.13 3.00
CA THR A 87 -21.26 31.88 4.35
C THR A 87 -19.74 31.78 4.29
N HIS A 88 -19.06 32.53 5.16
CA HIS A 88 -17.61 32.62 5.29
C HIS A 88 -16.92 31.24 5.20
N VAL A 89 -16.29 30.98 4.06
CA VAL A 89 -15.42 29.82 3.85
C VAL A 89 -14.09 30.15 4.51
N ASN A 90 -13.73 29.40 5.56
CA ASN A 90 -12.39 29.44 6.10
C ASN A 90 -11.41 29.07 4.99
N ALA A 91 -10.44 29.96 4.75
CA ALA A 91 -9.35 29.76 3.81
C ALA A 91 -8.41 28.66 4.33
N ASN A 92 -8.74 27.41 4.01
CA ASN A 92 -7.80 26.30 3.92
C ASN A 92 -8.13 25.53 2.64
N SER A 93 -7.81 26.17 1.52
CA SER A 93 -8.06 25.67 0.17
C SER A 93 -7.13 24.52 -0.19
N GLY A 94 -7.68 23.33 -0.47
CA GLY A 94 -7.01 22.39 -1.38
C GLY A 94 -7.33 20.90 -1.22
N VAL A 95 -7.70 20.42 -0.02
CA VAL A 95 -7.90 18.97 0.20
C VAL A 95 -9.28 18.66 0.74
N GLU A 96 -9.94 17.67 0.13
CA GLU A 96 -11.24 17.17 0.54
C GLU A 96 -11.19 16.70 2.02
N ASP A 97 -11.99 17.34 2.87
CA ASP A 97 -12.13 16.96 4.29
C ASP A 97 -13.19 15.88 4.52
N ASP A 98 -14.09 15.72 3.55
CA ASP A 98 -15.21 14.81 3.58
C ASP A 98 -15.12 13.84 2.41
N TYR A 99 -14.78 12.59 2.70
CA TYR A 99 -14.53 11.58 1.67
C TYR A 99 -14.96 10.19 2.15
N VAL A 100 -14.87 9.21 1.25
CA VAL A 100 -15.01 7.80 1.58
C VAL A 100 -13.73 7.08 1.18
N ALA A 101 -13.05 6.48 2.16
CA ALA A 101 -11.96 5.56 1.83
C ALA A 101 -12.55 4.19 1.47
N VAL A 102 -12.03 3.57 0.42
CA VAL A 102 -12.52 2.32 -0.14
C VAL A 102 -11.37 1.33 -0.30
N ASP A 103 -11.70 0.05 -0.16
CA ASP A 103 -10.82 -1.07 -0.42
C ASP A 103 -11.67 -2.30 -0.79
N ILE A 104 -11.13 -3.21 -1.60
CA ILE A 104 -11.81 -4.46 -1.98
C ILE A 104 -10.91 -5.67 -1.77
N GLU A 105 -11.53 -6.77 -1.35
CA GLU A 105 -10.89 -8.09 -1.41
C GLU A 105 -11.40 -8.85 -2.64
N THR A 106 -10.52 -9.60 -3.29
CA THR A 106 -10.83 -10.30 -4.54
C THR A 106 -10.33 -11.75 -4.55
N THR A 107 -10.82 -12.55 -5.49
CA THR A 107 -10.31 -13.92 -5.75
C THR A 107 -8.92 -13.95 -6.40
N GLY A 108 -8.21 -12.82 -6.48
CA GLY A 108 -6.86 -12.72 -7.04
C GLY A 108 -6.56 -11.35 -7.66
N LEU A 109 -5.38 -11.20 -8.26
CA LEU A 109 -4.93 -9.93 -8.85
C LEU A 109 -5.08 -9.86 -10.38
N GLY A 110 -5.63 -10.91 -11.00
CA GLY A 110 -5.75 -11.06 -12.44
C GLY A 110 -6.95 -10.34 -13.05
N ARG A 111 -7.04 -10.36 -14.39
CA ARG A 111 -8.18 -9.78 -15.14
C ARG A 111 -9.51 -10.48 -14.89
N ASP A 112 -9.46 -11.72 -14.42
CA ASP A 112 -10.57 -12.60 -14.07
C ASP A 112 -10.98 -12.52 -12.59
N ALA A 113 -10.28 -11.70 -11.79
CA ALA A 113 -10.57 -11.56 -10.37
C ALA A 113 -12.02 -11.13 -10.11
N ARG A 114 -12.63 -11.71 -9.08
CA ARG A 114 -14.00 -11.42 -8.66
C ARG A 114 -13.98 -10.85 -7.25
N ILE A 115 -14.84 -9.88 -6.97
CA ILE A 115 -14.93 -9.25 -5.66
C ILE A 115 -15.52 -10.24 -4.64
N ILE A 116 -14.88 -10.36 -3.48
CA ILE A 116 -15.33 -11.20 -2.35
C ILE A 116 -15.63 -10.38 -1.09
N GLU A 117 -15.13 -9.15 -0.99
CA GLU A 117 -15.52 -8.18 0.03
C GLU A 117 -15.47 -6.75 -0.54
N LEU A 118 -16.47 -5.94 -0.20
CA LEU A 118 -16.48 -4.49 -0.42
C LEU A 118 -16.34 -3.80 0.93
N GLY A 119 -15.31 -2.98 1.10
CA GLY A 119 -15.03 -2.22 2.31
C GLY A 119 -15.03 -0.72 2.05
N ALA A 120 -15.62 0.05 2.96
CA ALA A 120 -15.49 1.49 2.92
C ALA A 120 -15.62 2.12 4.32
N VAL A 121 -14.96 3.26 4.53
CA VAL A 121 -15.18 4.11 5.71
C VAL A 121 -15.47 5.53 5.28
N ARG A 122 -16.50 6.12 5.88
CA ARG A 122 -16.87 7.51 5.65
C ARG A 122 -16.13 8.39 6.64
N ILE A 123 -15.41 9.37 6.11
CA ILE A 123 -14.68 10.36 6.88
C ILE A 123 -15.40 11.70 6.75
N ARG A 124 -15.55 12.39 7.88
CA ARG A 124 -16.05 13.75 7.96
C ARG A 124 -15.18 14.57 8.87
N HIS A 125 -14.70 15.71 8.40
CA HIS A 125 -13.78 16.57 9.15
C HIS A 125 -12.61 15.77 9.77
N GLY A 126 -11.97 14.92 8.96
CA GLY A 126 -10.83 14.07 9.37
C GLY A 126 -11.16 12.94 10.35
N ARG A 127 -12.44 12.68 10.65
CA ARG A 127 -12.86 11.61 11.58
C ARG A 127 -13.74 10.57 10.91
N LYS A 128 -13.51 9.29 11.25
CA LYS A 128 -14.40 8.20 10.82
C LYS A 128 -15.77 8.34 11.48
N VAL A 129 -16.81 8.49 10.68
CA VAL A 129 -18.21 8.61 11.15
C VAL A 129 -19.06 7.39 10.81
N ALA A 130 -18.68 6.60 9.80
CA ALA A 130 -19.37 5.36 9.45
C ALA A 130 -18.44 4.37 8.76
N SER A 131 -18.84 3.10 8.74
CA SER A 131 -18.15 2.02 8.04
C SER A 131 -19.15 1.11 7.32
N TYR A 132 -18.72 0.58 6.18
CA TYR A 132 -19.44 -0.40 5.38
C TYR A 132 -18.53 -1.60 5.12
N SER A 133 -19.06 -2.81 5.32
CA SER A 133 -18.41 -4.07 4.96
C SER A 133 -19.48 -5.01 4.43
N GLN A 134 -19.26 -5.56 3.24
CA GLN A 134 -20.15 -6.52 2.61
C GLN A 134 -19.34 -7.64 1.96
N LEU A 135 -19.41 -8.84 2.54
CA LEU A 135 -18.97 -10.05 1.84
C LEU A 135 -19.83 -10.28 0.60
N VAL A 136 -19.20 -10.69 -0.49
CA VAL A 136 -19.83 -10.91 -1.80
C VAL A 136 -19.63 -12.35 -2.20
N ASN A 137 -20.68 -12.99 -2.71
CA ASN A 137 -20.56 -14.29 -3.35
C ASN A 137 -20.01 -14.12 -4.79
N PRO A 138 -18.76 -14.54 -5.09
CA PRO A 138 -18.18 -14.36 -6.41
C PRO A 138 -18.71 -15.37 -7.44
N GLN A 139 -19.50 -16.37 -7.01
CA GLN A 139 -20.01 -17.47 -7.85
C GLN A 139 -18.92 -18.29 -8.54
N ILE A 140 -17.70 -18.25 -8.00
CA ILE A 140 -16.56 -19.07 -8.38
C ILE A 140 -15.82 -19.50 -7.10
N PRO A 141 -15.04 -20.58 -7.11
CA PRO A 141 -14.23 -20.97 -5.94
C PRO A 141 -13.20 -19.89 -5.58
N ILE A 142 -13.01 -19.64 -4.29
CA ILE A 142 -11.95 -18.75 -3.78
C ILE A 142 -10.63 -19.53 -3.72
N PRO A 143 -9.55 -19.09 -4.39
CA PRO A 143 -8.26 -19.78 -4.34
C PRO A 143 -7.68 -19.83 -2.93
N ALA A 144 -7.10 -20.98 -2.55
CA ALA A 144 -6.55 -21.19 -1.19
C ALA A 144 -5.53 -20.12 -0.76
N LYS A 145 -4.74 -19.59 -1.71
CA LYS A 145 -3.78 -18.50 -1.44
C LYS A 145 -4.48 -17.20 -1.01
N VAL A 146 -5.63 -16.88 -1.60
CA VAL A 146 -6.44 -15.71 -1.22
C VAL A 146 -7.03 -15.92 0.17
N THR A 147 -7.57 -17.12 0.43
CA THR A 147 -8.08 -17.50 1.75
C THR A 147 -7.00 -17.39 2.84
N GLN A 148 -5.76 -17.75 2.54
CA GLN A 148 -4.64 -17.65 3.49
C GLN A 148 -4.33 -16.19 3.88
N ILE A 149 -4.55 -15.24 2.96
CA ILE A 149 -4.26 -13.82 3.18
C ILE A 149 -5.44 -13.14 3.88
N THR A 150 -6.64 -13.31 3.34
CA THR A 150 -7.85 -12.57 3.75
C THR A 150 -8.66 -13.28 4.85
N GLY A 151 -8.45 -14.58 5.02
CA GLY A 151 -9.30 -15.43 5.85
C GLY A 151 -10.69 -15.71 5.27
N ILE A 152 -11.02 -15.18 4.09
CA ILE A 152 -12.35 -15.35 3.47
C ILE A 152 -12.39 -16.69 2.71
N THR A 153 -13.30 -17.57 3.13
CA THR A 153 -13.52 -18.89 2.53
C THR A 153 -14.81 -18.92 1.70
N ASP A 154 -14.96 -19.93 0.83
CA ASP A 154 -16.22 -20.21 0.12
C ASP A 154 -17.41 -20.34 1.08
N ARG A 155 -17.19 -20.86 2.29
CA ARG A 155 -18.22 -20.97 3.33
C ARG A 155 -18.67 -19.60 3.84
N ASN A 156 -17.77 -18.62 3.94
CA ASN A 156 -18.11 -17.28 4.44
C ASN A 156 -18.99 -16.52 3.44
N VAL A 157 -18.74 -16.72 2.15
CA VAL A 157 -19.46 -16.04 1.06
C VAL A 157 -20.70 -16.81 0.58
N LYS A 158 -20.87 -18.07 1.00
CA LYS A 158 -22.07 -18.86 0.68
C LYS A 158 -23.33 -18.16 1.22
N GLY A 159 -24.29 -17.93 0.33
CA GLY A 159 -25.55 -17.25 0.67
C GLY A 159 -25.43 -15.73 0.88
N LYS A 160 -24.24 -15.15 0.70
CA LYS A 160 -24.07 -13.69 0.66
C LYS A 160 -24.56 -13.14 -0.68
N PRO A 161 -24.89 -11.83 -0.74
CA PRO A 161 -25.30 -11.19 -1.98
C PRO A 161 -24.26 -11.38 -3.08
N THR A 162 -24.72 -11.61 -4.31
CA THR A 162 -23.91 -11.50 -5.52
C THR A 162 -23.65 -10.04 -5.85
N ILE A 163 -22.68 -9.77 -6.73
CA ILE A 163 -22.22 -8.39 -6.97
C ILE A 163 -23.32 -7.46 -7.49
N ASP A 164 -24.31 -7.96 -8.23
CA ASP A 164 -25.47 -7.21 -8.73
C ASP A 164 -26.35 -6.65 -7.61
N LYS A 165 -26.29 -7.27 -6.43
CA LYS A 165 -26.99 -6.83 -5.21
C LYS A 165 -26.08 -6.05 -4.27
N ALA A 166 -24.77 -6.30 -4.30
CA ALA A 166 -23.82 -5.66 -3.40
C ALA A 166 -23.38 -4.28 -3.89
N LEU A 167 -23.13 -4.09 -5.20
CA LEU A 167 -22.68 -2.81 -5.76
C LEU A 167 -23.68 -1.66 -5.51
N PRO A 168 -25.00 -1.80 -5.74
CA PRO A 168 -25.93 -0.69 -5.50
C PRO A 168 -25.90 -0.20 -4.05
N LYS A 169 -25.73 -1.11 -3.09
CA LYS A 169 -25.62 -0.76 -1.66
C LYS A 169 -24.30 -0.08 -1.34
N PHE A 170 -23.21 -0.55 -1.94
CA PHE A 170 -21.89 0.06 -1.80
C PHE A 170 -21.89 1.49 -2.39
N TYR A 171 -22.41 1.68 -3.60
CA TYR A 171 -22.54 3.01 -4.21
C TYR A 171 -23.43 3.94 -3.39
N ALA A 172 -24.55 3.43 -2.84
CA ALA A 172 -25.39 4.22 -1.94
C ALA A 172 -24.64 4.65 -0.66
N PHE A 173 -23.78 3.77 -0.12
CA PHE A 173 -22.91 4.14 1.01
C PHE A 173 -21.85 5.16 0.61
N CYS A 174 -21.26 5.08 -0.58
CA CYS A 174 -20.26 6.05 -1.02
C CYS A 174 -20.88 7.41 -1.36
N GLY A 175 -22.10 7.43 -1.90
CA GLY A 175 -22.77 8.65 -2.31
C GLY A 175 -22.00 9.39 -3.41
N ARG A 176 -21.88 10.71 -3.28
CA ARG A 176 -21.13 11.58 -4.19
C ARG A 176 -19.74 11.95 -3.66
N ASP A 177 -19.33 11.33 -2.55
CA ASP A 177 -18.06 11.65 -1.91
C ASP A 177 -16.89 11.19 -2.79
N THR A 178 -15.78 11.93 -2.74
CA THR A 178 -14.51 11.53 -3.36
C THR A 178 -14.03 10.20 -2.75
N TRP A 179 -13.54 9.28 -3.58
CA TRP A 179 -13.02 7.99 -3.14
C TRP A 179 -11.53 8.08 -2.85
N ILE A 180 -11.11 7.60 -1.69
CA ILE A 180 -9.71 7.48 -1.33
C ILE A 180 -9.36 6.00 -1.27
N GLY A 181 -8.33 5.59 -2.00
CA GLY A 181 -7.85 4.22 -1.92
C GLY A 181 -6.34 4.15 -2.08
N HIS A 182 -5.78 2.95 -2.00
CA HIS A 182 -4.35 2.73 -2.16
C HIS A 182 -4.10 1.85 -3.38
N ASN A 183 -3.38 2.38 -4.38
CA ASN A 183 -3.29 1.77 -5.71
C ASN A 183 -4.68 1.60 -6.40
N ILE A 184 -5.65 2.41 -5.96
CA ILE A 184 -7.05 2.39 -6.38
C ILE A 184 -7.22 2.64 -7.88
N ARG A 185 -6.35 3.48 -8.48
CA ARG A 185 -6.38 3.79 -9.92
C ARG A 185 -6.14 2.53 -10.76
N ARG A 186 -5.22 1.69 -10.29
CA ARG A 186 -4.72 0.53 -11.05
C ARG A 186 -5.40 -0.78 -10.66
N PHE A 187 -6.07 -0.84 -9.52
CA PHE A 187 -6.66 -2.07 -9.01
C PHE A 187 -8.16 -1.96 -8.75
N ASP A 188 -8.58 -1.31 -7.66
CA ASP A 188 -9.96 -1.34 -7.18
C ASP A 188 -10.95 -0.79 -8.20
N ILE A 189 -10.71 0.41 -8.75
CA ILE A 189 -11.60 1.03 -9.75
C ILE A 189 -11.74 0.13 -10.98
N PRO A 190 -10.66 -0.37 -11.62
CA PRO A 190 -10.78 -1.31 -12.74
C PRO A 190 -11.54 -2.60 -12.41
N VAL A 191 -11.39 -3.16 -11.20
CA VAL A 191 -12.10 -4.37 -10.78
C VAL A 191 -13.58 -4.09 -10.57
N ILE A 192 -13.93 -3.00 -9.88
CA ILE A 192 -15.30 -2.56 -9.66
C ILE A 192 -15.99 -2.28 -10.99
N ALA A 193 -15.34 -1.53 -11.89
CA ALA A 193 -15.88 -1.21 -13.21
C ALA A 193 -16.18 -2.47 -14.04
N ARG A 194 -15.27 -3.45 -14.04
CA ARG A 194 -15.48 -4.73 -14.72
C ARG A 194 -16.64 -5.52 -14.12
N GLU A 195 -16.71 -5.65 -12.79
CA GLU A 195 -17.82 -6.34 -12.13
C GLU A 195 -19.16 -5.62 -12.36
N ALA A 196 -19.16 -4.28 -12.37
CA ALA A 196 -20.34 -3.48 -12.66
C ALA A 196 -20.82 -3.67 -14.11
N GLN A 197 -19.90 -3.69 -15.07
CA GLN A 197 -20.20 -4.01 -16.47
C GLN A 197 -20.79 -5.41 -16.60
N ARG A 198 -20.23 -6.40 -15.91
CA ARG A 198 -20.68 -7.81 -15.94
C ARG A 198 -22.15 -7.97 -15.52
N VAL A 199 -22.66 -7.10 -14.66
CA VAL A 199 -24.04 -7.15 -14.14
C VAL A 199 -24.93 -6.01 -14.65
N GLY A 200 -24.44 -5.19 -15.58
CA GLY A 200 -25.20 -4.06 -16.13
C GLY A 200 -25.50 -2.94 -15.13
N ALA A 201 -24.71 -2.81 -14.05
CA ALA A 201 -24.93 -1.78 -13.02
C ALA A 201 -24.33 -0.41 -13.38
N GLY A 202 -23.38 -0.36 -14.33
CA GLY A 202 -22.64 0.86 -14.66
C GLY A 202 -21.69 1.32 -13.54
N MET A 203 -20.78 2.23 -13.89
CA MET A 203 -19.88 2.88 -12.93
C MET A 203 -20.42 4.29 -12.64
N PRO A 204 -20.54 4.72 -11.37
CA PRO A 204 -20.81 6.11 -11.06
C PRO A 204 -19.64 7.00 -11.52
N ASP A 205 -19.94 8.27 -11.79
CA ASP A 205 -18.91 9.29 -11.94
C ASP A 205 -18.28 9.55 -10.56
N VAL A 206 -17.01 9.20 -10.42
CA VAL A 206 -16.29 9.16 -9.15
C VAL A 206 -15.00 9.92 -9.29
N SER A 207 -14.85 10.98 -8.49
CA SER A 207 -13.56 11.59 -8.21
C SER A 207 -12.80 10.71 -7.22
N PHE A 208 -11.49 10.56 -7.39
CA PHE A 208 -10.69 9.75 -6.48
C PHE A 208 -9.27 10.28 -6.31
N TYR A 209 -8.67 9.95 -5.16
CA TYR A 209 -7.24 10.07 -4.92
C TYR A 209 -6.63 8.70 -4.61
N ASP A 210 -5.44 8.49 -5.17
CA ASP A 210 -4.63 7.30 -4.93
C ASP A 210 -3.51 7.63 -3.94
N THR A 211 -3.62 7.09 -2.73
CA THR A 211 -2.64 7.33 -1.66
C THR A 211 -1.25 6.77 -1.99
N MET A 212 -1.14 5.77 -2.89
CA MET A 212 0.16 5.30 -3.36
C MET A 212 0.83 6.38 -4.22
N GLU A 213 0.10 6.95 -5.19
CA GLU A 213 0.61 8.02 -6.06
C GLU A 213 0.96 9.29 -5.24
N LEU A 214 0.08 9.67 -4.30
CA LEU A 214 0.33 10.79 -3.39
C LEU A 214 1.57 10.56 -2.53
N SER A 215 1.72 9.38 -1.94
CA SER A 215 2.89 9.08 -1.11
C SER A 215 4.18 9.08 -1.92
N GLN A 216 4.17 8.61 -3.17
CA GLN A 216 5.35 8.65 -4.05
C GLN A 216 5.79 10.08 -4.36
N ALA A 217 4.82 11.00 -4.49
CA ALA A 217 5.11 12.42 -4.72
C ALA A 217 5.60 13.14 -3.45
N LEU A 218 4.93 12.89 -2.32
CA LEU A 218 5.17 13.62 -1.06
C LEU A 218 6.30 13.04 -0.21
N LEU A 219 6.62 11.75 -0.37
CA LEU A 219 7.63 11.04 0.40
C LEU A 219 8.65 10.33 -0.51
N PRO A 220 9.33 11.05 -1.43
CA PRO A 220 10.25 10.44 -2.40
C PRO A 220 11.47 9.76 -1.77
N GLN A 221 11.73 10.01 -0.48
CA GLN A 221 12.77 9.35 0.30
C GLN A 221 12.45 7.91 0.72
N LEU A 222 11.21 7.45 0.59
CA LEU A 222 10.84 6.08 0.92
C LEU A 222 11.17 5.14 -0.24
N ASP A 223 11.80 4.00 0.06
CA ASP A 223 12.09 2.99 -0.96
C ASP A 223 10.82 2.31 -1.49
N HIS A 224 9.80 2.19 -0.63
CA HIS A 224 8.57 1.47 -0.90
C HIS A 224 7.36 2.22 -0.35
N HIS A 225 6.25 2.10 -1.08
CA HIS A 225 5.00 2.80 -0.82
C HIS A 225 3.81 1.84 -0.71
N ARG A 226 4.02 0.59 -0.31
CA ARG A 226 2.89 -0.32 -0.06
C ARG A 226 2.16 0.14 1.20
N VAL A 227 0.89 -0.25 1.37
CA VAL A 227 0.11 0.03 2.59
C VAL A 227 0.90 -0.31 3.85
N VAL A 228 1.45 -1.54 3.95
CA VAL A 228 2.28 -1.95 5.10
C VAL A 228 3.48 -1.04 5.38
N ASP A 229 4.09 -0.43 4.35
CA ASP A 229 5.23 0.46 4.53
C ASP A 229 4.77 1.79 5.12
N LEU A 230 3.67 2.34 4.59
CA LEU A 230 3.13 3.63 5.02
C LEU A 230 2.49 3.56 6.41
N ILE A 231 1.73 2.50 6.73
CA ILE A 231 1.16 2.34 8.08
C ILE A 231 2.25 2.24 9.15
N ARG A 232 3.40 1.65 8.82
CA ARG A 232 4.56 1.56 9.72
C ARG A 232 5.27 2.90 9.82
N TYR A 233 5.49 3.56 8.68
CA TYR A 233 6.15 4.85 8.62
C TYR A 233 5.42 5.90 9.47
N PHE A 234 4.09 5.97 9.37
CA PHE A 234 3.27 6.90 10.14
C PHE A 234 2.91 6.41 11.56
N GLY A 235 3.37 5.22 11.97
CA GLY A 235 3.06 4.67 13.29
C GLY A 235 1.58 4.28 13.51
N ILE A 236 0.83 4.07 12.43
CA ILE A 236 -0.59 3.68 12.43
C ILE A 236 -0.76 2.24 12.92
N ALA A 237 0.00 1.30 12.33
CA ALA A 237 -0.10 -0.12 12.61
C ALA A 237 1.16 -0.89 12.19
N LYS A 238 1.31 -2.12 12.69
CA LYS A 238 2.45 -3.00 12.33
C LYS A 238 2.17 -3.86 11.09
N THR A 239 0.92 -4.17 10.82
CA THR A 239 0.46 -5.03 9.72
C THR A 239 -0.87 -4.55 9.18
N GLU A 240 -1.14 -4.89 7.92
CA GLU A 240 -2.48 -4.85 7.32
C GLU A 240 -3.40 -5.87 8.01
N ARG A 241 -4.72 -5.68 7.87
CA ARG A 241 -5.72 -6.59 8.44
C ARG A 241 -6.25 -7.58 7.41
N HIS A 242 -6.11 -7.28 6.12
CA HIS A 242 -6.65 -8.07 5.00
C HIS A 242 -8.15 -8.30 5.15
N ARG A 243 -8.82 -7.20 5.51
CA ARG A 243 -10.26 -7.06 5.68
C ARG A 243 -10.62 -5.68 5.16
N ALA A 244 -11.42 -5.66 4.11
CA ALA A 244 -11.59 -4.46 3.28
C ALA A 244 -11.94 -3.19 4.08
N ALA A 245 -12.86 -3.27 5.05
CA ALA A 245 -13.23 -2.08 5.84
C ALA A 245 -12.13 -1.61 6.81
N ASP A 246 -11.30 -2.53 7.32
CA ASP A 246 -10.19 -2.20 8.20
C ASP A 246 -9.03 -1.59 7.39
N ASP A 247 -8.74 -2.14 6.21
CA ASP A 247 -7.69 -1.63 5.32
C ASP A 247 -8.10 -0.30 4.68
N ALA A 248 -9.39 -0.09 4.37
CA ALA A 248 -9.94 1.23 4.05
C ALA A 248 -9.75 2.24 5.19
N ALA A 249 -9.89 1.82 6.45
CA ALA A 249 -9.63 2.68 7.61
C ALA A 249 -8.14 3.04 7.76
N GLN A 250 -7.23 2.09 7.54
CA GLN A 250 -5.79 2.35 7.51
C GLN A 250 -5.43 3.31 6.36
N THR A 251 -6.04 3.13 5.19
CA THR A 251 -5.86 4.00 4.03
C THR A 251 -6.36 5.42 4.31
N ALA A 252 -7.50 5.58 4.99
CA ALA A 252 -7.98 6.88 5.44
C ALA A 252 -6.97 7.57 6.38
N GLN A 253 -6.38 6.82 7.32
CA GLN A 253 -5.37 7.35 8.23
C GLN A 253 -4.10 7.76 7.48
N ILE A 254 -3.63 6.95 6.53
CA ILE A 254 -2.52 7.32 5.64
C ILE A 254 -2.82 8.64 4.92
N PHE A 255 -4.01 8.79 4.34
CA PHE A 255 -4.40 10.00 3.64
C PHE A 255 -4.40 11.22 4.56
N GLU A 256 -4.92 11.12 5.79
CA GLU A 256 -4.88 12.19 6.78
C GLU A 256 -3.46 12.59 7.19
N HIS A 257 -2.52 11.65 7.23
CA HIS A 257 -1.10 11.99 7.43
C HIS A 257 -0.49 12.68 6.20
N LEU A 258 -0.80 12.21 4.99
CA LEU A 258 -0.30 12.82 3.76
C LEU A 258 -0.82 14.26 3.57
N LYS A 259 -2.04 14.56 4.03
CA LYS A 259 -2.63 15.90 4.05
C LYS A 259 -1.84 16.94 4.86
N GLN A 260 -0.97 16.49 5.76
CA GLN A 260 -0.22 17.34 6.68
C GLN A 260 1.22 17.61 6.20
N ILE A 261 1.63 17.04 5.06
CA ILE A 261 2.95 17.22 4.45
C ILE A 261 2.87 18.34 3.42
#